data_AF-A0A967PF98-F1
#
_entry.id   AF-A0A967PF98-F1
#
_cell.length_a   1.000
_cell.length_b   1.000
_cell.length_c   1.000
_cell.angle_alpha   90.00
_cell.angle_beta   90.00
_cell.angle_gamma   90.00
#
_symmetry.space_group_name_H-M   'P 1'
#
loop_
_entity.id
_entity.type
_entity.pdbx_description
1 polymer ?
#
loop_
_entity_poly.entity_id
_entity_poly.type
_entity_poly.pdbx_seq_one_letter_code
_entity_poly.pdbx_strand_id
1 'polypeptide(L)'
;MIKAGVGSSTKTGSLDAAEQASQYSLNQAGIEKANWVLIFATFHHRNNYQKILEKVSEITSTENITGCSAVGVLSNNGEIEGEPGIVVLSVSSDCLNAGIFLDSISSDMGQATANNINRKFSEIKSESKLAVILPDPFNFHHNIFFSEADSLDDFTPIIGATCSEHPESNVTFQFSGKVVNNSCISTAIISGDFIHNTGITQGCKPA
;
A
#
# COMPACT_ATOMS: atom_id res chain seq x y z
N MET A 1 19.25 7.85 7.69
CA MET A 1 19.41 6.63 6.90
C MET A 1 18.08 5.91 6.76
N ILE A 2 17.76 5.43 5.55
CA ILE A 2 16.57 4.61 5.28
C ILE A 2 16.88 3.15 5.63
N LYS A 3 16.08 2.54 6.51
CA LYS A 3 16.09 1.11 6.82
C LYS A 3 14.77 0.50 6.41
N ALA A 4 14.81 -0.58 5.64
CA ALA A 4 13.63 -1.24 5.13
C ALA A 4 13.81 -2.76 5.12
N GLY A 5 12.73 -3.50 5.36
CA GLY A 5 12.73 -4.95 5.37
C GLY A 5 11.36 -5.52 5.04
N VAL A 6 11.36 -6.65 4.35
CA VAL A 6 10.21 -7.39 3.87
C VAL A 6 10.11 -8.71 4.61
N GLY A 7 8.93 -8.97 5.19
CA GLY A 7 8.57 -10.24 5.79
C GLY A 7 7.33 -10.81 5.13
N SER A 8 7.26 -12.13 5.06
CA SER A 8 6.16 -12.87 4.44
C SER A 8 5.77 -14.06 5.30
N SER A 9 4.50 -14.46 5.23
CA SER A 9 3.97 -15.65 5.89
C SER A 9 2.90 -16.31 5.03
N THR A 10 2.91 -17.65 4.99
CA THR A 10 1.89 -18.49 4.36
C THR A 10 1.02 -19.26 5.36
N LYS A 11 1.11 -18.93 6.66
CA LYS A 11 0.27 -19.55 7.69
C LYS A 11 -1.21 -19.30 7.41
N THR A 12 -2.04 -20.32 7.66
CA THR A 12 -3.50 -20.23 7.52
C THR A 12 -4.16 -19.35 8.59
N GLY A 13 -3.62 -19.36 9.82
CA GLY A 13 -4.08 -18.50 10.91
C GLY A 13 -3.73 -17.04 10.67
N SER A 14 -4.72 -16.18 10.43
CA SER A 14 -4.52 -14.77 10.05
C SER A 14 -3.65 -13.98 11.04
N LEU A 15 -3.82 -14.19 12.35
CA LEU A 15 -3.05 -13.48 13.37
C LEU A 15 -1.62 -14.00 13.45
N ASP A 16 -1.42 -15.31 13.37
CA ASP A 16 -0.09 -15.93 13.35
C ASP A 16 0.69 -15.53 12.08
N ALA A 17 -0.03 -15.35 10.97
CA ALA A 17 0.52 -14.90 9.71
C ALA A 17 0.94 -13.42 9.76
N ALA A 18 0.07 -12.56 10.30
CA ALA A 18 0.36 -11.14 10.50
C ALA A 18 1.55 -10.97 11.44
N GLU A 19 1.62 -11.79 12.49
CA GLU A 19 2.71 -11.79 13.44
C GLU A 19 4.04 -12.17 12.80
N GLN A 20 4.08 -13.33 12.12
CA GLN A 20 5.28 -13.80 11.46
C GLN A 20 5.78 -12.82 10.39
N ALA A 21 4.89 -12.34 9.52
CA ALA A 21 5.26 -11.40 8.47
C ALA A 21 5.82 -10.08 9.05
N SER A 22 5.20 -9.54 10.10
CA SER A 22 5.66 -8.29 10.74
C SER A 22 6.97 -8.46 11.51
N GLN A 23 7.16 -9.58 12.21
CA GLN A 23 8.43 -9.85 12.90
C GLN A 23 9.57 -10.04 11.90
N TYR A 24 9.32 -10.74 10.80
CA TYR A 24 10.32 -10.95 9.74
C TYR A 24 10.67 -9.63 9.04
N SER A 25 9.72 -8.74 8.79
CA SER A 25 10.00 -7.44 8.17
C SER A 25 10.87 -6.55 9.05
N LEU A 26 10.57 -6.47 10.35
CA LEU A 26 11.36 -5.72 11.34
C LEU A 26 12.78 -6.29 11.50
N ASN A 27 12.88 -7.62 11.62
CA ASN A 27 14.17 -8.30 11.77
C ASN A 27 15.05 -8.11 10.52
N GLN A 28 14.47 -8.23 9.32
CA GLN A 28 15.22 -8.00 8.08
C GLN A 28 15.68 -6.53 7.96
N ALA A 29 14.85 -5.57 8.39
CA ALA A 29 15.20 -4.16 8.38
C ALA A 29 16.23 -3.77 9.45
N GLY A 30 16.42 -4.60 10.48
CA GLY A 30 17.24 -4.26 11.66
C GLY A 30 16.68 -3.06 12.42
N ILE A 31 15.35 -3.05 12.63
CA ILE A 31 14.61 -1.99 13.35
C ILE A 31 13.65 -2.61 14.38
N GLU A 32 13.40 -1.88 15.47
CA GLU A 32 12.44 -2.30 16.51
C GLU A 32 11.02 -1.75 16.25
N LYS A 33 10.92 -0.64 15.52
CA LYS A 33 9.67 0.03 15.16
C LYS A 33 9.75 0.59 13.75
N ALA A 34 8.62 0.66 13.06
CA ALA A 34 8.51 1.25 11.73
C ALA A 34 7.95 2.68 11.81
N ASN A 35 8.37 3.56 10.90
CA ASN A 35 7.70 4.84 10.66
C ASN A 35 6.48 4.67 9.75
N TRP A 36 6.54 3.72 8.82
CA TRP A 36 5.47 3.36 7.89
C TRP A 36 5.56 1.91 7.46
N VAL A 37 4.41 1.33 7.14
CA VAL A 37 4.25 -0.05 6.70
C VAL A 37 3.40 -0.11 5.44
N LEU A 38 3.84 -0.91 4.47
CA LEU A 38 3.03 -1.36 3.33
C LEU A 38 2.70 -2.84 3.50
N ILE A 39 1.42 -3.20 3.39
CA ILE A 39 0.96 -4.57 3.58
C ILE A 39 0.09 -5.04 2.42
N PHE A 40 0.29 -6.29 2.00
CA PHE A 40 -0.62 -7.01 1.12
C PHE A 40 -1.09 -8.29 1.82
N ALA A 41 -2.39 -8.57 1.76
CA ALA A 41 -2.99 -9.76 2.34
C ALA A 41 -3.85 -10.48 1.30
N THR A 42 -3.61 -11.78 1.13
CA THR A 42 -4.40 -12.58 0.18
C THR A 42 -5.82 -12.83 0.69
N PHE A 43 -6.73 -13.09 -0.26
CA PHE A 43 -8.15 -13.31 -0.01
C PHE A 43 -8.49 -14.38 1.04
N HIS A 44 -7.59 -15.34 1.27
CA HIS A 44 -7.73 -16.37 2.30
C HIS A 44 -7.91 -15.79 3.72
N HIS A 45 -7.45 -14.55 3.94
CA HIS A 45 -7.54 -13.87 5.22
C HIS A 45 -8.65 -12.81 5.29
N ARG A 46 -9.52 -12.70 4.28
CA ARG A 46 -10.52 -11.63 4.15
C ARG A 46 -11.34 -11.38 5.42
N ASN A 47 -11.77 -12.45 6.08
CA ASN A 47 -12.60 -12.36 7.30
C ASN A 47 -11.87 -11.73 8.50
N ASN A 48 -10.56 -11.49 8.41
CA ASN A 48 -9.74 -10.98 9.50
C ASN A 48 -8.88 -9.78 9.11
N TYR A 49 -9.09 -9.13 7.95
CA TYR A 49 -8.24 -8.01 7.52
C TYR A 49 -8.09 -6.92 8.59
N GLN A 50 -9.17 -6.50 9.25
CA GLN A 50 -9.08 -5.49 10.31
C GLN A 50 -8.21 -5.97 11.49
N LYS A 51 -8.39 -7.21 11.94
CA LYS A 51 -7.58 -7.78 13.02
C LYS A 51 -6.12 -7.99 12.61
N ILE A 52 -5.86 -8.26 11.33
CA ILE A 52 -4.51 -8.30 10.76
C ILE A 52 -3.86 -6.92 10.91
N LEU A 53 -4.54 -5.85 10.51
CA LEU A 53 -4.00 -4.49 10.61
C LEU A 53 -3.76 -4.08 12.07
N GLU A 54 -4.66 -4.44 12.98
CA GLU A 54 -4.47 -4.24 14.42
C GLU A 54 -3.20 -4.96 14.91
N LYS A 55 -2.99 -6.21 14.49
CA LYS A 55 -1.81 -7.01 14.87
C LYS A 55 -0.52 -6.48 14.27
N VAL A 56 -0.54 -6.07 13.00
CA VAL A 56 0.62 -5.43 12.35
C VAL A 56 0.95 -4.11 13.05
N SER A 57 -0.05 -3.30 13.40
CA SER A 57 0.14 -2.04 14.12
C SER A 57 0.77 -2.25 15.50
N GLU A 58 0.30 -3.26 16.25
CA GLU A 58 0.87 -3.65 17.54
C GLU A 58 2.37 -4.00 17.41
N ILE A 59 2.72 -4.89 16.47
CA ILE A 59 4.08 -5.42 16.34
C ILE A 59 5.04 -4.38 15.78
N THR A 60 4.61 -3.61 14.77
CA THR A 60 5.46 -2.60 14.12
C THR A 60 5.48 -1.27 14.86
N SER A 61 4.65 -1.12 15.91
CA SER A 61 4.50 0.08 16.72
C SER A 61 4.18 1.34 15.89
N THR A 62 3.35 1.19 14.85
CA THR A 62 2.91 2.30 14.00
C THR A 62 1.47 2.15 13.54
N GLU A 63 0.80 3.28 13.31
CA GLU A 63 -0.52 3.35 12.67
C GLU A 63 -0.42 3.83 11.22
N ASN A 64 0.78 4.18 10.74
CA ASN A 64 1.02 4.53 9.34
C ASN A 64 1.12 3.26 8.49
N ILE A 65 0.01 2.52 8.37
CA ILE A 65 -0.11 1.32 7.57
C ILE A 65 -0.93 1.63 6.31
N THR A 66 -0.40 1.34 5.13
CA THR A 66 -1.16 1.38 3.86
C THR A 66 -1.10 0.00 3.22
N GLY A 67 -2.02 -0.30 2.32
CA GLY A 67 -2.05 -1.62 1.71
C GLY A 67 -3.37 -1.94 1.06
N CYS A 68 -3.48 -3.17 0.60
CA CYS A 68 -4.71 -3.70 0.07
C CYS A 68 -4.76 -5.24 0.10
N SER A 69 -5.96 -5.75 -0.19
CA SER A 69 -6.13 -7.15 -0.54
C SER A 69 -5.39 -7.50 -1.83
N ALA A 70 -5.05 -8.77 -1.95
CA ALA A 70 -4.42 -9.31 -3.14
C ALA A 70 -4.95 -10.69 -3.54
N VAL A 71 -4.90 -11.00 -4.83
CA VAL A 71 -5.02 -12.38 -5.34
C VAL A 71 -3.73 -13.16 -5.10
N GLY A 72 -2.60 -12.47 -5.19
CA GLY A 72 -1.26 -12.98 -4.98
C GLY A 72 -0.28 -11.83 -4.74
N VAL A 73 0.89 -12.12 -4.17
CA VAL A 73 1.88 -11.11 -3.81
C VAL A 73 3.28 -11.56 -4.23
N LEU A 74 3.96 -10.70 -5.00
CA LEU A 74 5.36 -10.87 -5.37
C LEU A 74 6.25 -10.01 -4.45
N SER A 75 7.30 -10.60 -3.91
CA SER A 75 8.25 -9.94 -3.01
C SER A 75 9.68 -10.46 -3.22
N ASN A 76 10.64 -9.88 -2.52
CA ASN A 76 12.02 -10.40 -2.49
C ASN A 76 12.13 -11.82 -1.91
N ASN A 77 11.09 -12.29 -1.20
CA ASN A 77 11.04 -13.63 -0.63
C ASN A 77 10.38 -14.65 -1.58
N GLY A 78 9.99 -14.22 -2.78
CA GLY A 78 9.28 -15.03 -3.77
C GLY A 78 7.83 -14.58 -3.99
N GLU A 79 7.11 -15.44 -4.67
CA GLU A 79 5.72 -15.27 -5.07
C GLU A 79 4.80 -16.13 -4.19
N ILE A 80 3.67 -15.55 -3.77
CA ILE A 80 2.60 -16.27 -3.06
C ILE A 80 1.33 -16.09 -3.88
N GLU A 81 0.85 -17.16 -4.51
CA GLU A 81 -0.37 -17.20 -5.32
C GLU A 81 -1.21 -18.43 -4.99
N GLY A 82 -2.55 -18.27 -4.96
CA GLY A 82 -3.47 -19.39 -4.74
C GLY A 82 -3.43 -20.00 -3.34
N GLU A 83 -2.70 -19.40 -2.39
CA GLU A 83 -2.58 -19.86 -1.01
C GLU A 83 -2.64 -18.69 -0.01
N PRO A 84 -2.86 -18.96 1.30
CA PRO A 84 -2.82 -17.92 2.33
C PRO A 84 -1.47 -17.22 2.35
N GLY A 85 -1.49 -15.91 2.53
CA GLY A 85 -0.34 -15.06 2.29
C GLY A 85 -0.52 -13.67 2.88
N ILE A 86 0.43 -13.24 3.70
CA ILE A 86 0.58 -11.86 4.16
C ILE A 86 2.02 -11.43 3.93
N VAL A 87 2.21 -10.28 3.27
CA VAL A 87 3.52 -9.68 3.03
C VAL A 87 3.53 -8.27 3.61
N VAL A 88 4.56 -7.97 4.39
CA VAL A 88 4.73 -6.69 5.10
C VAL A 88 6.09 -6.10 4.72
N LEU A 89 6.10 -4.87 4.24
CA LEU A 89 7.27 -4.01 4.13
C LEU A 89 7.25 -3.05 5.32
N SER A 90 8.28 -3.09 6.16
CA SER A 90 8.47 -2.14 7.27
C SER A 90 9.61 -1.19 6.95
N VAL A 91 9.38 0.11 7.11
CA VAL A 91 10.37 1.16 6.83
C VAL A 91 10.55 2.05 8.06
N SER A 92 11.79 2.33 8.42
CA SER A 92 12.15 3.41 9.34
C SER A 92 13.21 4.30 8.73
N SER A 93 13.02 5.62 8.86
CA SER A 93 13.96 6.61 8.36
C SER A 93 13.86 7.90 9.17
N ASP A 94 15.00 8.58 9.31
CA ASP A 94 15.11 9.96 9.81
C ASP A 94 14.98 11.01 8.69
N CYS A 95 15.05 10.58 7.42
CA CYS A 95 15.04 11.44 6.25
C CYS A 95 13.80 11.28 5.38
N LEU A 96 12.88 10.37 5.74
CA LEU A 96 11.58 10.19 5.08
C LEU A 96 10.43 10.47 6.04
N ASN A 97 9.36 11.05 5.50
CA ASN A 97 8.06 11.16 6.12
C ASN A 97 7.02 10.48 5.23
N ALA A 98 6.12 9.70 5.83
CA ALA A 98 5.02 9.06 5.13
C ALA A 98 3.69 9.51 5.74
N GLY A 99 2.80 10.07 4.91
CA GLY A 99 1.42 10.34 5.26
C GLY A 99 0.50 9.36 4.53
N ILE A 100 -0.43 8.74 5.24
CA ILE A 100 -1.40 7.81 4.66
C ILE A 100 -2.81 8.37 4.70
N PHE A 101 -3.66 7.95 3.77
CA PHE A 101 -5.10 8.19 3.82
C PHE A 101 -5.85 7.21 2.93
N LEU A 102 -7.16 7.18 3.14
CA LEU A 102 -8.10 6.32 2.43
C LEU A 102 -9.28 7.17 1.96
N ASP A 103 -9.45 7.29 0.65
CA ASP A 103 -10.53 8.06 0.05
C ASP A 103 -11.51 7.10 -0.64
N SER A 104 -12.81 7.30 -0.42
CA SER A 104 -13.87 6.57 -1.13
C SER A 104 -14.01 7.06 -2.56
N ILE A 105 -14.20 6.14 -3.51
CA ILE A 105 -14.38 6.43 -4.95
C ILE A 105 -15.84 6.71 -5.29
N SER A 106 -16.77 6.43 -4.37
CA SER A 106 -18.22 6.15 -4.57
C SER A 106 -19.05 7.09 -5.47
N SER A 107 -18.55 8.24 -5.90
CA SER A 107 -19.23 9.09 -6.88
C SER A 107 -18.34 9.90 -7.83
N ASP A 108 -17.04 10.03 -7.54
CA ASP A 108 -16.15 10.95 -8.24
C ASP A 108 -15.07 10.25 -9.08
N MET A 109 -15.10 8.91 -9.10
CA MET A 109 -14.21 8.09 -9.93
C MET A 109 -12.70 8.31 -9.66
N GLY A 110 -12.35 8.84 -8.48
CA GLY A 110 -10.98 9.13 -8.05
C GLY A 110 -10.58 10.61 -8.09
N GLN A 111 -11.46 11.51 -8.55
CA GLN A 111 -11.16 12.95 -8.65
C GLN A 111 -10.78 13.60 -7.30
N ALA A 112 -11.49 13.31 -6.20
CA ALA A 112 -11.15 13.89 -4.91
C ALA A 112 -9.80 13.38 -4.41
N THR A 113 -9.45 12.12 -4.67
CA THR A 113 -8.13 11.58 -4.31
C THR A 113 -7.02 12.29 -5.07
N ALA A 114 -7.17 12.53 -6.38
CA ALA A 114 -6.20 13.30 -7.17
C ALA A 114 -6.02 14.72 -6.59
N ASN A 115 -7.12 15.41 -6.29
CA ASN A 115 -7.11 16.73 -5.66
C ASN A 115 -6.46 16.72 -4.26
N ASN A 116 -6.69 15.68 -3.47
CA ASN A 116 -6.10 15.52 -2.14
C ASN A 116 -4.59 15.27 -2.22
N ILE A 117 -4.13 14.46 -3.19
CA ILE A 117 -2.71 14.27 -3.49
C ILE A 117 -2.07 15.60 -3.87
N ASN A 118 -2.65 16.30 -4.84
CA ASN A 118 -2.16 17.60 -5.33
C ASN A 118 -2.05 18.64 -4.20
N ARG A 119 -3.09 18.75 -3.36
CA ARG A 119 -3.08 19.64 -2.19
C ARG A 119 -1.98 19.26 -1.19
N LYS A 120 -1.84 17.97 -0.85
CA LYS A 120 -0.77 17.53 0.07
C LYS A 120 0.62 17.75 -0.53
N PHE A 121 0.76 17.59 -1.84
CA PHE A 121 2.01 17.82 -2.57
C PHE A 121 2.44 19.30 -2.56
N SER A 122 1.49 20.24 -2.57
CA SER A 122 1.80 21.68 -2.48
C SER A 122 2.13 22.12 -1.04
N GLU A 123 1.65 21.39 -0.03
CA GLU A 123 1.99 21.61 1.38
C GLU A 123 3.39 21.09 1.75
N ILE A 124 3.90 20.10 1.00
CA ILE A 124 5.22 19.49 1.22
C ILE A 124 6.31 20.38 0.60
N LYS A 125 7.21 20.89 1.45
CA LYS A 125 8.38 21.72 1.04
C LYS A 125 9.61 20.91 0.64
N SER A 126 9.55 19.59 0.73
CA SER A 126 10.67 18.71 0.40
C SER A 126 10.87 18.63 -1.12
N GLU A 127 12.12 18.56 -1.54
CA GLU A 127 12.51 18.39 -2.95
C GLU A 127 11.99 17.08 -3.56
N SER A 128 11.91 16.00 -2.76
CA SER A 128 11.43 14.70 -3.24
C SER A 128 10.13 14.31 -2.56
N LYS A 129 9.15 13.97 -3.40
CA LYS A 129 7.81 13.50 -3.03
C LYS A 129 7.39 12.40 -4.00
N LEU A 130 6.60 11.45 -3.53
CA LEU A 130 6.11 10.30 -4.30
C LEU A 130 4.78 9.84 -3.70
N ALA A 131 3.76 9.65 -4.54
CA ALA A 131 2.52 9.03 -4.12
C ALA A 131 2.51 7.56 -4.55
N VAL A 132 2.17 6.68 -3.62
CA VAL A 132 1.84 5.27 -3.88
C VAL A 132 0.34 5.13 -3.76
N ILE A 133 -0.35 4.74 -4.83
CA ILE A 133 -1.80 4.52 -4.84
C ILE A 133 -2.14 3.05 -5.07
N LEU A 134 -3.14 2.58 -4.33
CA LEU A 134 -3.72 1.24 -4.46
C LEU A 134 -5.23 1.39 -4.67
N PRO A 135 -5.68 1.67 -5.90
CA PRO A 135 -7.09 1.89 -6.20
C PRO A 135 -7.85 0.57 -6.29
N ASP A 136 -9.15 0.62 -6.00
CA ASP A 136 -10.10 -0.42 -6.38
C ASP A 136 -10.30 -0.43 -7.91
N PRO A 137 -9.92 -1.52 -8.62
CA PRO A 137 -10.00 -1.57 -10.07
C PRO A 137 -11.43 -1.50 -10.63
N PHE A 138 -12.46 -1.81 -9.84
CA PHE A 138 -13.84 -1.86 -10.33
C PHE A 138 -14.49 -0.48 -10.41
N ASN A 139 -14.05 0.47 -9.59
CA ASN A 139 -14.64 1.80 -9.49
C ASN A 139 -13.68 2.93 -9.94
N PHE A 140 -12.38 2.65 -10.05
CA PHE A 140 -11.37 3.64 -10.41
C PHE A 140 -11.34 3.96 -11.91
N HIS A 141 -11.34 5.25 -12.26
CA HIS A 141 -11.27 5.69 -13.65
C HIS A 141 -9.99 6.50 -13.92
N HIS A 142 -8.96 5.79 -14.39
CA HIS A 142 -7.60 6.33 -14.59
C HIS A 142 -7.57 7.66 -15.36
N ASN A 143 -8.33 7.80 -16.46
CA ASN A 143 -8.35 9.04 -17.25
C ASN A 143 -8.82 10.25 -16.43
N ILE A 144 -9.82 10.08 -15.56
CA ILE A 144 -10.37 11.16 -14.73
C ILE A 144 -9.36 11.49 -13.62
N PHE A 145 -8.82 10.47 -12.96
CA PHE A 145 -7.82 10.65 -11.92
C PHE A 145 -6.58 11.38 -12.42
N PHE A 146 -5.98 10.95 -13.53
CA PHE A 146 -4.75 11.55 -14.05
C PHE A 146 -4.99 12.91 -14.70
N SER A 147 -6.15 13.17 -15.34
CA SER A 147 -6.46 14.53 -15.82
C SER A 147 -6.52 15.56 -14.69
N GLU A 148 -6.97 15.13 -13.51
CA GLU A 148 -7.02 15.97 -12.32
C GLU A 148 -5.65 16.08 -11.64
N ALA A 149 -4.90 14.98 -11.56
CA ALA A 149 -3.54 14.98 -11.01
C ALA A 149 -2.59 15.87 -11.82
N ASP A 150 -2.70 15.85 -13.15
CA ASP A 150 -1.85 16.63 -14.08
C ASP A 150 -2.28 18.09 -14.24
N SER A 151 -3.41 18.50 -13.62
CA SER A 151 -3.96 19.85 -13.78
C SER A 151 -3.12 20.95 -13.10
N LEU A 152 -2.07 20.60 -12.37
CA LEU A 152 -1.12 21.53 -11.76
C LEU A 152 0.19 21.58 -12.55
N ASP A 153 0.81 22.76 -12.60
CA ASP A 153 2.02 23.05 -13.41
C ASP A 153 3.29 22.27 -12.99
N ASP A 154 3.21 21.43 -11.94
CA ASP A 154 4.29 20.58 -11.44
C ASP A 154 3.94 19.09 -11.61
N PHE A 155 4.88 18.31 -12.15
CA PHE A 155 4.74 16.86 -12.26
C PHE A 155 4.56 16.20 -10.88
N THR A 156 3.49 15.43 -10.71
CA THR A 156 3.20 14.64 -9.51
C THR A 156 3.63 13.19 -9.75
N PRO A 157 4.78 12.71 -9.22
CA PRO A 157 5.16 11.31 -9.32
C PRO A 157 4.17 10.41 -8.55
N ILE A 158 3.42 9.62 -9.30
CA ILE A 158 2.46 8.64 -8.79
C ILE A 158 2.88 7.25 -9.29
N ILE A 159 3.03 6.31 -8.36
CA ILE A 159 3.25 4.89 -8.63
C ILE A 159 2.18 4.06 -7.93
N GLY A 160 2.13 2.77 -8.24
CA GLY A 160 1.26 1.84 -7.54
C GLY A 160 0.81 0.68 -8.41
N ALA A 161 -0.21 -0.01 -7.92
CA ALA A 161 -0.87 -1.10 -8.61
C ALA A 161 -2.34 -1.16 -8.15
N THR A 162 -3.20 -1.72 -8.98
CA THR A 162 -4.60 -1.95 -8.60
C THR A 162 -4.69 -3.03 -7.52
N CYS A 163 -5.64 -2.88 -6.61
CA CYS A 163 -5.96 -3.92 -5.64
C CYS A 163 -6.50 -5.16 -6.35
N SER A 164 -6.35 -6.33 -5.75
CA SER A 164 -6.94 -7.57 -6.25
C SER A 164 -7.51 -8.39 -5.09
N GLU A 165 -8.26 -9.43 -5.39
CA GLU A 165 -9.01 -10.20 -4.41
C GLU A 165 -9.36 -11.56 -5.04
N HIS A 166 -10.19 -12.39 -4.41
CA HIS A 166 -10.62 -13.67 -5.00
C HIS A 166 -11.15 -13.45 -6.44
N PRO A 167 -10.77 -14.27 -7.45
CA PRO A 167 -11.14 -14.04 -8.86
C PRO A 167 -12.64 -13.95 -9.15
N GLU A 168 -13.47 -14.62 -8.34
CA GLU A 168 -14.94 -14.56 -8.44
C GLU A 168 -15.57 -13.37 -7.68
N SER A 169 -14.75 -12.52 -7.05
CA SER A 169 -15.18 -11.36 -6.27
C SER A 169 -15.09 -10.09 -7.10
N ASN A 170 -16.19 -9.32 -7.14
CA ASN A 170 -16.21 -7.96 -7.72
C ASN A 170 -15.97 -6.87 -6.66
N VAL A 171 -15.28 -7.22 -5.58
CA VAL A 171 -14.96 -6.32 -4.48
C VAL A 171 -13.49 -6.54 -4.13
N THR A 172 -12.76 -5.44 -3.96
CA THR A 172 -11.41 -5.41 -3.37
C THR A 172 -11.42 -4.62 -2.06
N PHE A 173 -10.39 -4.77 -1.25
CA PHE A 173 -10.29 -4.08 0.04
C PHE A 173 -9.01 -3.26 0.12
N GLN A 174 -9.14 -2.01 0.56
CA GLN A 174 -8.07 -1.05 0.75
C GLN A 174 -7.85 -0.81 2.25
N PHE A 175 -6.59 -0.63 2.63
CA PHE A 175 -6.18 -0.54 4.03
C PHE A 175 -5.55 0.82 4.33
N SER A 176 -5.90 1.42 5.47
CA SER A 176 -5.25 2.63 6.00
C SER A 176 -5.29 2.63 7.52
N GLY A 177 -4.13 2.56 8.15
CA GLY A 177 -3.98 2.31 9.58
C GLY A 177 -4.64 1.00 9.96
N LYS A 178 -5.64 1.07 10.84
CA LYS A 178 -6.44 -0.09 11.28
C LYS A 178 -7.77 -0.22 10.53
N VAL A 179 -8.01 0.64 9.54
CA VAL A 179 -9.27 0.68 8.77
C VAL A 179 -9.14 -0.18 7.53
N VAL A 180 -10.17 -0.98 7.28
CA VAL A 180 -10.41 -1.71 6.03
C VAL A 180 -11.67 -1.16 5.40
N ASN A 181 -11.61 -0.79 4.14
CA ASN A 181 -12.79 -0.41 3.37
C ASN A 181 -12.72 -0.99 1.96
N ASN A 182 -13.82 -0.91 1.22
CA ASN A 182 -13.88 -1.26 -0.20
C ASN A 182 -14.26 -0.02 -1.02
N SER A 183 -14.18 -0.12 -2.35
CA SER A 183 -14.53 0.99 -3.24
C SER A 183 -13.72 2.26 -2.94
N CYS A 184 -12.46 2.08 -2.54
CA CYS A 184 -11.58 3.15 -2.07
C CYS A 184 -10.25 3.17 -2.84
N ILE A 185 -9.47 4.24 -2.63
CA ILE A 185 -8.05 4.33 -2.99
C ILE A 185 -7.26 4.45 -1.70
N SER A 186 -6.43 3.45 -1.40
CA SER A 186 -5.41 3.61 -0.35
C SER A 186 -4.24 4.38 -0.92
N THR A 187 -3.81 5.43 -0.21
CA THR A 187 -2.72 6.30 -0.66
C THR A 187 -1.68 6.45 0.44
N ALA A 188 -0.40 6.36 0.06
CA ALA A 188 0.72 6.85 0.85
C ALA A 188 1.48 7.94 0.08
N ILE A 189 1.75 9.05 0.75
CA ILE A 189 2.63 10.12 0.25
C ILE A 189 3.92 10.03 1.04
N ILE A 190 4.99 9.71 0.32
CA ILE A 190 6.36 9.65 0.85
C ILE A 190 7.07 10.93 0.44
N SER A 191 7.72 11.59 1.39
CA SER A 191 8.47 12.83 1.17
C SER A 191 9.77 12.84 1.98
N GLY A 192 10.76 13.61 1.55
CA GLY A 192 12.02 13.75 2.28
C GLY A 192 13.24 13.77 1.37
N ASP A 193 14.38 13.39 1.92
CA ASP A 193 15.65 13.32 1.18
C ASP A 193 15.87 11.90 0.65
N PHE A 194 15.43 11.66 -0.59
CA PHE A 194 15.57 10.37 -1.27
C PHE A 194 15.56 10.52 -2.79
N ILE A 195 16.03 9.47 -3.47
CA ILE A 195 15.89 9.30 -4.92
C ILE A 195 14.98 8.10 -5.14
N HIS A 196 14.05 8.20 -6.08
CA HIS A 196 13.23 7.08 -6.52
C HIS A 196 13.51 6.74 -7.98
N ASN A 197 13.47 5.45 -8.28
CA ASN A 197 13.51 4.93 -9.64
C ASN A 197 12.29 4.03 -9.82
N THR A 198 11.55 4.23 -10.91
CA THR A 198 10.39 3.41 -11.23
C THR A 198 10.75 2.45 -12.36
N GLY A 199 10.62 1.16 -12.11
CA GLY A 199 10.73 0.11 -13.13
C GLY A 199 9.34 -0.37 -13.51
N ILE A 200 9.11 -0.62 -14.81
CA ILE A 200 7.89 -1.27 -15.30
C ILE A 200 8.29 -2.67 -15.76
N THR A 201 7.78 -3.69 -15.09
CA THR A 201 7.88 -5.09 -15.52
C THR A 201 6.50 -5.54 -15.99
N GLN A 202 6.39 -6.07 -17.21
CA GLN A 202 5.15 -6.69 -17.68
C GLN A 202 5.26 -8.20 -17.54
N GLY A 203 4.38 -8.80 -16.72
CA GLY A 203 4.27 -10.25 -16.57
C GLY A 203 3.53 -10.94 -17.73
N CYS A 204 2.82 -10.17 -18.56
CA CYS A 204 2.03 -10.71 -19.67
C CYS A 204 2.67 -10.40 -21.02
N LYS A 205 2.87 -11.44 -21.85
CA LYS A 205 2.84 -11.26 -23.30
C LYS A 205 1.37 -11.10 -23.70
N PRO A 206 0.98 -10.06 -24.47
CA PRO A 206 -0.34 -10.01 -25.07
C PRO A 206 -0.57 -11.30 -25.87
N ALA A 207 -1.76 -11.89 -25.72
CA ALA A 207 -2.22 -12.99 -26.57
C ALA A 207 -2.56 -12.50 -27.98
#